data_AF-A0A3D2I221-F1
#
_entry.id   AF-A0A3D2I221-F1
#
_cell.length_a   1.000
_cell.length_b   1.000
_cell.length_c   1.000
_cell.angle_alpha   90.00
_cell.angle_beta   90.00
_cell.angle_gamma   90.00
#
_symmetry.space_group_name_H-M   'P 1'
#
loop_
_entity.id
_entity.type
_entity.pdbx_description
1 polymer ?
#
loop_
_entity_poly.entity_id
_entity_poly.type
_entity_poly.pdbx_seq_one_letter_code
_entity_poly.pdbx_strand_id
1 'polypeptide(L)' 'MQCPYCNSEMEKGIINQDRYPLKWKSEGPNAKKIKLTSFLEKTYVEAYLCSDCNKIIIDI' A
#
# COMPACT_ATOMS: atom_id res chain seq x y z
N MET A 1 -2.89 -0.47 -14.22
CA MET A 1 -1.71 -1.32 -13.94
C MET A 1 -2.11 -2.76 -14.22
N GLN A 2 -1.22 -3.62 -14.73
CA GLN A 2 -1.50 -5.07 -14.82
C GLN A 2 -1.04 -5.77 -13.54
N CYS A 3 -1.84 -6.68 -13.02
CA CYS A 3 -1.51 -7.48 -11.84
C CYS A 3 -0.31 -8.40 -12.16
N PRO A 4 0.81 -8.32 -11.43
CA PRO A 4 2.00 -9.14 -11.70
C PRO A 4 1.80 -10.63 -11.36
N TYR A 5 0.66 -11.00 -10.78
CA TYR A 5 0.36 -12.37 -10.37
C TYR A 5 -0.61 -13.09 -11.31
N CYS A 6 -1.51 -12.36 -11.98
CA CYS A 6 -2.53 -12.95 -12.87
C CYS A 6 -2.73 -12.20 -14.19
N ASN A 7 -1.97 -11.14 -14.44
CA ASN A 7 -2.03 -10.27 -15.62
C ASN A 7 -3.36 -9.53 -15.86
N SER A 8 -4.35 -9.67 -14.98
CA SER A 8 -5.60 -8.91 -15.04
C SER A 8 -5.36 -7.40 -14.84
N GLU A 9 -6.26 -6.58 -15.38
CA GLU A 9 -6.27 -5.15 -15.12
C GLU A 9 -6.59 -4.85 -13.64
N MET A 10 -5.88 -3.89 -13.06
CA MET A 10 -6.05 -3.48 -11.67
C MET A 10 -6.72 -2.10 -11.56
N GLU A 11 -7.60 -1.97 -10.58
CA GLU A 11 -8.27 -0.71 -10.23
C GLU A 11 -7.32 0.20 -9.44
N LYS A 12 -7.12 1.45 -9.89
CA LYS A 12 -6.35 2.45 -9.15
C LYS A 12 -7.21 3.05 -8.04
N GLY A 13 -6.66 3.16 -6.85
CA GLY A 13 -7.30 3.80 -5.69
C GLY A 13 -6.28 4.43 -4.74
N ILE A 14 -6.77 4.82 -3.56
CA ILE A 14 -5.95 5.35 -2.48
C ILE A 14 -6.24 4.62 -1.17
N ILE A 15 -5.23 4.49 -0.31
CA ILE A 15 -5.40 4.07 1.08
C ILE A 15 -5.15 5.29 1.96
N ASN A 16 -6.21 5.79 2.59
CA ASN A 16 -6.11 6.91 3.51
C ASN A 16 -5.55 6.45 4.85
N GLN A 17 -4.68 7.27 5.44
CA GLN A 17 -4.42 7.19 6.86
C GLN A 17 -5.64 7.76 7.60
N ASP A 18 -6.03 7.13 8.70
CA ASP A 18 -7.01 7.70 9.63
C ASP A 18 -6.26 8.48 10.72
N ARG A 19 -6.28 8.03 11.98
CA ARG A 19 -5.62 8.72 13.09
C ARG A 19 -4.08 8.63 13.07
N TYR A 20 -3.53 7.49 12.65
CA TYR A 20 -2.08 7.23 12.70
C TYR A 20 -1.51 6.99 11.31
N PRO A 21 -0.24 7.38 11.07
CA PRO A 21 0.49 7.01 9.87
C PRO A 21 0.46 5.52 9.58
N LEU A 22 0.14 5.15 8.34
CA LEU A 22 0.37 3.80 7.83
C LEU A 22 1.87 3.54 7.80
N LYS A 23 2.28 2.36 8.25
CA LYS A 23 3.69 1.95 8.30
C LYS A 23 3.80 0.52 7.85
N TRP A 24 4.74 0.26 6.95
CA TRP A 24 5.20 -1.10 6.72
C TRP A 24 6.22 -1.47 7.80
N LYS A 25 6.11 -2.68 8.34
CA LYS A 25 7.03 -3.22 9.32
C LYS A 25 7.45 -4.62 8.87
N SER A 26 8.74 -4.85 8.68
CA SER A 26 9.25 -6.20 8.39
C SER A 26 9.10 -7.10 9.62
N GLU A 27 9.14 -8.41 9.42
CA GLU A 27 9.16 -9.36 10.53
C GLU A 27 10.56 -9.46 11.17
N GLY A 28 10.62 -10.03 12.38
CA GLY A 28 11.87 -10.35 13.08
C GLY A 28 12.34 -9.34 14.15
N PRO A 29 13.41 -9.69 14.89
CA PRO A 29 13.89 -8.91 16.04
C PRO A 29 14.47 -7.53 15.65
N ASN A 30 14.95 -7.38 14.41
CA ASN A 30 15.48 -6.12 13.86
C ASN A 30 14.56 -5.53 12.78
N ALA A 31 13.25 -5.56 13.04
CA ALA A 31 12.23 -5.16 12.09
C ALA A 31 12.44 -3.73 11.54
N LYS A 32 12.65 -3.62 10.22
CA LYS A 32 12.66 -2.36 9.50
C LYS A 32 11.26 -1.76 9.52
N LYS A 33 11.17 -0.44 9.72
CA LYS A 33 9.90 0.31 9.66
C LYS A 33 10.01 1.37 8.57
N ILE A 34 9.03 1.41 7.68
CA ILE A 34 8.91 2.41 6.63
C ILE A 34 7.58 3.13 6.84
N LYS A 35 7.62 4.45 6.96
CA LYS A 35 6.43 5.28 7.08
C LYS A 35 5.87 5.52 5.68
N LEU A 36 4.61 5.15 5.46
CA LEU A 36 3.95 5.21 4.15
C LEU A 36 3.11 6.49 3.99
N THR A 37 2.56 7.00 5.10
CA THR A 37 1.80 8.24 5.12
C THR A 37 2.27 9.15 6.24
N SER A 38 2.00 10.45 6.14
CA SER A 38 2.38 11.47 7.10
C SER A 38 1.28 12.52 7.16
N PHE A 39 0.80 12.86 8.36
CA PHE A 39 -0.21 13.90 8.53
C PHE A 39 0.20 15.27 7.99
N LEU A 40 1.51 15.56 8.00
CA LEU A 40 2.06 16.84 7.55
C LEU A 40 2.39 16.88 6.06
N GLU A 41 2.60 15.73 5.41
CA GLU A 41 3.14 15.70 4.03
C GLU A 41 2.17 15.02 3.06
N LYS A 42 1.77 13.78 3.33
CA LYS A 42 0.89 12.99 2.47
C LYS A 42 0.07 12.02 3.31
N THR A 43 -1.22 12.29 3.44
CA THR A 43 -2.15 11.53 4.30
C THR A 43 -2.64 10.23 3.67
N TYR A 44 -2.21 9.89 2.46
CA TYR A 44 -2.63 8.68 1.74
C TYR A 44 -1.50 8.10 0.90
N VAL A 45 -1.62 6.84 0.50
CA VAL A 45 -0.77 6.22 -0.53
C VAL A 45 -1.62 5.87 -1.75
N GLU A 46 -1.01 5.93 -2.93
CA GLU A 46 -1.63 5.39 -4.14
C GLU A 46 -1.49 3.87 -4.11
N ALA A 47 -2.55 3.18 -4.53
CA ALA A 47 -2.57 1.73 -4.55
C ALA A 47 -3.38 1.20 -5.73
N TYR A 48 -3.17 -0.07 -6.05
CA TYR A 48 -3.85 -0.78 -7.11
C TYR A 48 -4.45 -2.06 -6.55
N LEU A 49 -5.76 -2.24 -6.68
CA LEU A 49 -6.47 -3.46 -6.28
C LEU A 49 -6.65 -4.38 -7.48
N CYS A 50 -6.23 -5.64 -7.34
CA CYS A 50 -6.62 -6.71 -8.25
C CYS A 50 -7.73 -7.53 -7.58
N SER A 51 -8.95 -7.42 -8.10
CA SER A 51 -10.13 -8.14 -7.60
C SER A 51 -10.02 -9.65 -7.81
N ASP A 52 -9.37 -10.10 -8.89
CA ASP A 52 -9.21 -11.54 -9.17
C ASP A 52 -8.28 -12.23 -8.17
N CYS A 53 -7.20 -11.54 -7.78
CA CYS A 53 -6.20 -12.07 -6.85
C CYS A 53 -6.46 -11.69 -5.39
N ASN A 54 -7.41 -10.78 -5.14
CA ASN A 54 -7.61 -10.08 -3.86
C ASN A 54 -6.31 -9.52 -3.28
N LYS A 55 -5.51 -8.87 -4.14
CA LYS A 55 -4.20 -8.29 -3.78
C LYS A 55 -4.19 -6.80 -4.02
N ILE A 56 -3.53 -6.08 -3.11
CA ILE A 56 -3.27 -4.65 -3.25
C ILE A 56 -1.77 -4.45 -3.45
N ILE A 57 -1.40 -3.65 -4.44
CA ILE A 57 -0.04 -3.15 -4.63
C ILE A 57 -0.03 -1.68 -4.22
N ILE A 58 0.86 -1.31 -3.30
CA ILE A 58 1.06 0.07 -2.87
C ILE A 58 2.31 0.59 -3.57
N ASP A 59 2.17 1.70 -4.28
CA ASP A 59 3.29 2.38 -4.95
C ASP A 59 3.87 3.43 -3.98
N ILE A 60 5.14 3.23 -3.56
CA ILE A 60 5.80 3.94 -2.45
C ILE A 60 7.06 4.67 -2.86
#